data_AF-A0AAJ3RFD1-F1
#
_entry.id   AF-A0AAJ3RFD1-F1
#
_cell.length_a   1.000
_cell.length_b   1.000
_cell.length_c   1.000
_cell.angle_alpha   90.00
_cell.angle_beta   90.00
_cell.angle_gamma   90.00
#
_symmetry.space_group_name_H-M   'P 1'
#
loop_
_entity.id
_entity.type
_entity.pdbx_description
1 polymer ?
#
loop_
_entity_poly.entity_id
_entity_poly.type
_entity_poly.pdbx_seq_one_letter_code
_entity_poly.pdbx_strand_id
1 'polypeptide(L)'
;MKKYATRIHGKKFLFLILSYVFVVIVAASIVTSLLHTMKSYYASQWFGKVSMQGFIQMFESENRYFASDYFKTNKRESVGNLLFSITTDLKIHDLRTFVGKEVPGMSKYYSNIIVAGEGTDYTNIPNESSVPIEEVTKEREVAKDKVTEADKKNPVQKNKNDAKGEKAVYIYHTHSWESFYPVLPGAKSPSSPDVNVSLLGERLKEQLEGQGIPVLHDKTNMGDLLANKKWKWYQAYTASHGYVKEALAQNDKIMFPIDIHRDDQRKNVTTKVINGKSYARLYFIIGMENAGRSDNEKIARAINSYLDENYYGLSRGIFPKYKKDGNGVYNQDLSKNAMLIEVGGVDNTLEELYNTIDVLTEAFSKYYWDAEKVNE
;
A
#
# COMPACT_ATOMS: atom_id res chain seq x y z
N MET A 1 -61.28 43.30 34.11
CA MET A 1 -60.68 42.08 33.53
C MET A 1 -59.48 42.43 32.66
N LYS A 2 -58.24 42.32 33.16
CA LYS A 2 -56.99 42.32 32.34
C LYS A 2 -55.78 41.99 33.25
N LYS A 3 -55.64 40.72 33.66
CA LYS A 3 -54.48 40.24 34.44
C LYS A 3 -53.98 38.84 34.06
N TYR A 4 -54.35 38.33 32.87
CA TYR A 4 -54.04 36.93 32.48
C TYR A 4 -53.26 36.75 31.16
N ALA A 5 -52.79 37.81 30.49
CA ALA A 5 -52.12 37.67 29.18
C ALA A 5 -50.58 37.60 29.22
N THR A 6 -49.91 38.03 30.29
CA THR A 6 -48.43 38.13 30.34
C THR A 6 -47.72 36.89 30.91
N ARG A 7 -48.44 35.95 31.53
CA ARG A 7 -47.82 34.80 32.22
C ARG A 7 -47.53 33.59 31.32
N ILE A 8 -48.18 33.50 30.16
CA ILE A 8 -48.06 32.35 29.25
C ILE A 8 -46.84 32.48 28.31
N HIS A 9 -46.49 33.70 27.89
CA HIS A 9 -45.32 33.95 27.03
C HIS A 9 -43.99 33.77 27.78
N GLY A 10 -43.92 34.20 29.04
CA GLY A 10 -42.73 34.00 29.88
C GLY A 10 -42.42 32.51 30.13
N LYS A 11 -43.44 31.66 30.28
CA LYS A 11 -43.25 30.21 30.46
C LYS A 11 -42.76 29.50 29.20
N LYS A 12 -43.28 29.87 28.02
CA LYS A 12 -42.82 29.32 26.73
C LYS A 12 -41.40 29.78 26.40
N PHE A 13 -41.07 31.03 26.68
CA PHE A 13 -39.73 31.58 26.50
C PHE A 13 -38.72 30.94 27.47
N LEU A 14 -39.09 30.78 28.74
CA LEU A 14 -38.27 30.07 29.73
C LEU A 14 -38.07 28.59 29.35
N PHE A 15 -39.11 27.93 28.82
CA PHE A 15 -39.01 26.56 28.32
C PHE A 15 -38.07 26.46 27.11
N LEU A 16 -38.12 27.41 26.18
CA LEU A 16 -37.19 27.47 25.05
C LEU A 16 -35.74 27.65 25.51
N ILE A 17 -35.48 28.56 26.45
CA ILE A 17 -34.14 28.76 27.04
C ILE A 17 -33.67 27.49 27.75
N LEU A 18 -34.52 26.89 28.58
CA LEU A 18 -34.20 25.65 29.29
C LEU A 18 -33.94 24.49 28.31
N SER A 19 -34.71 24.40 27.23
CA SER A 19 -34.49 23.39 26.19
C SER A 19 -33.18 23.62 25.45
N TYR A 20 -32.82 24.88 25.16
CA TYR A 20 -31.55 25.23 24.54
C TYR A 20 -30.36 24.92 25.46
N VAL A 21 -30.44 25.33 26.73
CA VAL A 21 -29.42 25.03 27.75
C VAL A 21 -29.30 23.52 27.94
N PHE A 22 -30.41 22.78 27.97
CA PHE A 22 -30.39 21.33 28.05
C PHE A 22 -29.71 20.70 26.82
N VAL A 23 -30.04 21.16 25.60
CA VAL A 23 -29.37 20.71 24.38
C VAL A 23 -27.87 21.01 24.42
N VAL A 24 -27.47 22.19 24.90
CA VAL A 24 -26.05 22.55 25.05
C VAL A 24 -25.35 21.69 26.09
N ILE A 25 -25.97 21.41 27.24
CA ILE A 25 -25.40 20.54 28.28
C ILE A 25 -25.29 19.11 27.78
N VAL A 26 -26.31 18.59 27.10
CA VAL A 26 -26.29 17.25 26.50
C VAL A 26 -25.22 17.18 25.42
N ALA A 27 -25.13 18.17 24.53
CA ALA A 27 -24.09 18.25 23.51
C ALA A 27 -22.68 18.32 24.13
N ALA A 28 -22.48 19.16 25.15
CA ALA A 28 -21.22 19.27 25.87
C ALA A 28 -20.86 17.98 26.60
N SER A 29 -21.84 17.29 27.19
CA SER A 29 -21.63 16.00 27.87
C SER A 29 -21.26 14.90 26.88
N ILE A 30 -21.93 14.86 25.72
CA ILE A 30 -21.59 13.96 24.61
C ILE A 30 -20.19 14.27 24.10
N VAL A 31 -19.85 15.53 23.87
CA VAL A 31 -18.51 15.96 23.43
C VAL A 31 -17.44 15.63 24.46
N THR A 32 -17.68 15.85 25.75
CA THR A 32 -16.71 15.55 26.81
C THR A 32 -16.50 14.05 26.98
N SER A 33 -17.60 13.27 26.93
CA SER A 33 -17.58 11.80 26.90
C SER A 33 -16.81 11.27 25.69
N LEU A 34 -17.07 11.84 24.51
CA LEU A 34 -16.36 11.52 23.28
C LEU A 34 -14.88 11.91 23.40
N LEU A 35 -14.53 13.13 23.81
CA LEU A 35 -13.13 13.57 23.94
C LEU A 35 -12.31 12.66 24.88
N HIS A 36 -12.91 12.18 25.98
CA HIS A 36 -12.24 11.26 26.89
C HIS A 36 -12.05 9.84 26.32
N THR A 37 -12.82 9.48 25.29
CA THR A 37 -12.82 8.15 24.62
C THR A 37 -12.44 8.19 23.15
N MET A 38 -12.10 9.37 22.61
CA MET A 38 -11.71 9.61 21.22
C MET A 38 -10.31 9.04 21.00
N LYS A 39 -10.26 7.71 20.90
CA LYS A 39 -9.12 7.01 20.33
C LYS A 39 -8.89 7.58 18.93
N SER A 40 -7.63 7.68 18.53
CA SER A 40 -7.19 8.07 17.18
C SER A 40 -8.01 7.37 16.07
N TYR A 41 -8.47 6.15 16.32
CA TYR A 41 -9.38 5.41 15.48
C TYR A 41 -10.69 6.15 15.13
N TYR A 42 -11.46 6.65 16.10
CA TYR A 42 -12.73 7.33 15.83
C TYR A 42 -12.53 8.68 15.14
N ALA A 43 -11.49 9.42 15.52
CA ALA A 43 -11.10 10.64 14.83
C ALA A 43 -10.74 10.37 13.37
N SER A 44 -9.92 9.34 13.11
CA SER A 44 -9.53 8.94 11.75
C SER A 44 -10.74 8.52 10.91
N GLN A 45 -11.71 7.81 11.50
CA GLN A 45 -12.96 7.45 10.82
C GLN A 45 -13.81 8.67 10.47
N TRP A 46 -13.93 9.65 11.37
CA TRP A 46 -14.65 10.88 11.11
C TRP A 46 -13.99 11.72 10.01
N PHE A 47 -12.67 11.94 10.12
CA PHE A 47 -11.94 12.72 9.13
C PHE A 47 -11.87 12.03 7.76
N GLY A 48 -11.87 10.69 7.71
CA GLY A 48 -11.90 9.95 6.46
C GLY A 48 -13.20 10.11 5.66
N LYS A 49 -14.32 10.45 6.32
CA LYS A 49 -15.63 10.67 5.69
C LYS A 49 -15.80 12.07 5.11
N VAL A 50 -15.06 13.04 5.65
CA VAL A 50 -15.09 14.42 5.18
C VAL A 50 -14.28 14.56 3.87
N SER A 51 -14.69 15.46 2.98
CA SER A 51 -13.92 15.79 1.77
C SER A 51 -12.68 16.62 2.13
N MET A 52 -11.70 16.74 1.22
CA MET A 52 -10.54 17.60 1.46
C MET A 52 -10.96 19.05 1.70
N GLN A 53 -11.93 19.57 0.94
CA GLN A 53 -12.47 20.91 1.11
C GLN A 53 -13.13 21.09 2.48
N GLY A 54 -13.96 20.13 2.90
CA GLY A 54 -14.58 20.14 4.22
C GLY A 54 -13.56 20.06 5.35
N PHE A 55 -12.50 19.27 5.18
CA PHE A 55 -11.42 19.14 6.14
C PHE A 55 -10.64 20.44 6.29
N ILE A 56 -10.23 21.06 5.17
CA ILE A 56 -9.53 22.35 5.18
C ILE A 56 -10.42 23.45 5.76
N GLN A 57 -11.74 23.41 5.52
CA GLN A 57 -12.71 24.34 6.10
C GLN A 57 -12.89 24.16 7.62
N MET A 58 -12.81 22.92 8.13
CA MET A 58 -12.77 22.65 9.57
C MET A 58 -11.44 23.11 10.17
N PHE A 59 -10.32 22.81 9.51
CA PHE A 59 -8.99 23.20 9.96
C PHE A 59 -8.81 24.72 10.00
N GLU A 60 -9.49 25.46 9.11
CA GLU A 60 -9.53 26.92 9.10
C GLU A 60 -9.98 27.53 10.43
N SER A 61 -10.90 26.88 11.17
CA SER A 61 -11.41 27.44 12.42
C SER A 61 -10.32 27.55 13.47
N GLU A 62 -9.33 26.66 13.43
CA GLU A 62 -8.18 26.64 14.32
C GLU A 62 -6.99 27.38 13.70
N ASN A 63 -6.79 27.28 12.39
CA ASN A 63 -5.68 27.89 11.68
C ASN A 63 -6.11 28.59 10.38
N ARG A 64 -6.46 29.86 10.52
CA ARG A 64 -6.97 30.70 9.43
C ARG A 64 -5.93 31.00 8.34
N TYR A 65 -4.64 30.92 8.66
CA TYR A 65 -3.57 31.28 7.73
C TYR A 65 -3.48 30.28 6.57
N PHE A 66 -3.45 28.97 6.88
CA PHE A 66 -3.32 27.91 5.88
C PHE A 66 -4.53 27.77 4.95
N ALA A 67 -5.75 27.94 5.47
CA ALA A 67 -6.96 27.76 4.66
C ALA A 67 -7.23 28.94 3.71
N SER A 68 -6.70 30.13 4.01
CA SER A 68 -6.94 31.34 3.22
C SER A 68 -6.38 31.24 1.79
N ASP A 69 -5.26 30.54 1.60
CA ASP A 69 -4.67 30.34 0.28
C ASP A 69 -5.39 29.25 -0.52
N TYR A 70 -5.79 28.16 0.14
CA TYR A 70 -6.51 27.05 -0.50
C TYR A 70 -7.85 27.50 -1.10
N PHE A 71 -8.63 28.33 -0.38
CA PHE A 71 -9.94 28.80 -0.84
C PHE A 71 -9.90 30.01 -1.78
N LYS A 72 -8.71 30.53 -2.13
CA LYS A 72 -8.59 31.50 -3.24
C LYS A 72 -8.84 30.83 -4.59
N THR A 73 -8.42 29.57 -4.73
CA THR A 73 -8.56 28.79 -5.97
C THR A 73 -9.65 27.72 -5.88
N ASN A 74 -10.05 27.31 -4.68
CA ASN A 74 -11.03 26.25 -4.46
C ASN A 74 -12.31 26.78 -3.80
N LYS A 75 -13.45 26.16 -4.11
CA LYS A 75 -14.73 26.52 -3.47
C LYS A 75 -14.84 25.89 -2.08
N ARG A 76 -15.44 26.64 -1.16
CA ARG A 76 -15.86 26.15 0.16
C ARG A 76 -16.97 25.13 0.01
N GLU A 77 -16.99 24.16 0.92
CA GLU A 77 -18.08 23.20 0.95
C GLU A 77 -19.29 23.74 1.71
N SER A 78 -20.47 23.35 1.22
CA SER A 78 -21.72 23.60 1.93
C SER A 78 -21.75 22.81 3.23
N VAL A 79 -22.18 23.45 4.33
CA VAL A 79 -22.40 22.78 5.63
C VAL A 79 -23.37 21.59 5.48
N GLY A 80 -24.35 21.69 4.56
CA GLY A 80 -25.26 20.59 4.26
C GLY A 80 -24.56 19.40 3.60
N ASN A 81 -23.63 19.64 2.68
CA ASN A 81 -22.85 18.58 2.04
C ASN A 81 -21.93 17.89 3.05
N LEU A 82 -21.32 18.67 3.93
CA LEU A 82 -20.48 18.17 5.00
C LEU A 82 -21.27 17.27 5.97
N LEU A 83 -22.42 17.73 6.43
CA LEU A 83 -23.30 16.94 7.30
C LEU A 83 -23.80 15.67 6.60
N PHE A 84 -24.16 15.77 5.32
CA PHE A 84 -24.55 14.63 4.52
C PHE A 84 -23.41 13.61 4.40
N SER A 85 -22.17 14.04 4.13
CA SER A 85 -21.02 13.14 4.01
C SER A 85 -20.50 12.59 5.33
N ILE A 86 -20.81 13.21 6.47
CA ILE A 86 -20.52 12.63 7.79
C ILE A 86 -21.58 11.58 8.17
N THR A 87 -22.84 11.87 7.85
CA THR A 87 -23.98 10.98 8.17
C THR A 87 -24.11 9.80 7.22
N THR A 88 -23.70 9.99 5.97
CA THR A 88 -23.69 8.97 4.92
C THR A 88 -22.24 8.67 4.54
N ASP A 89 -21.91 7.43 4.18
CA ASP A 89 -20.58 7.11 3.62
C ASP A 89 -20.45 7.56 2.15
N LEU A 90 -21.15 8.64 1.77
CA LEU A 90 -21.21 9.19 0.41
C LEU A 90 -20.60 10.59 0.37
N LYS A 91 -19.69 10.79 -0.58
CA LYS A 91 -19.04 12.08 -0.82
C LYS A 91 -19.68 12.71 -2.04
N ILE A 92 -20.40 13.82 -1.86
CA ILE A 92 -21.19 14.46 -2.93
C ILE A 92 -20.34 14.86 -4.14
N HIS A 93 -19.11 15.28 -3.89
CA HIS A 93 -18.17 15.67 -4.94
C HIS A 93 -17.37 14.50 -5.53
N ASP A 94 -17.65 13.28 -5.08
CA ASP A 94 -17.06 12.06 -5.59
C ASP A 94 -18.15 11.13 -6.12
N LEU A 95 -18.39 11.21 -7.43
CA LEU A 95 -19.39 10.41 -8.15
C LEU A 95 -19.21 8.91 -7.92
N ARG A 96 -17.99 8.43 -7.64
CA ARG A 96 -17.71 7.01 -7.38
C ARG A 96 -18.40 6.52 -6.12
N THR A 97 -18.66 7.40 -5.15
CA THR A 97 -19.41 7.01 -3.96
C THR A 97 -20.85 6.64 -4.26
N PHE A 98 -21.43 7.22 -5.32
CA PHE A 98 -22.79 6.92 -5.76
C PHE A 98 -22.86 5.71 -6.69
N VAL A 99 -21.96 5.61 -7.67
CA VAL A 99 -22.07 4.59 -8.74
C VAL A 99 -21.14 3.41 -8.57
N GLY A 100 -20.13 3.51 -7.70
CA GLY A 100 -19.03 2.54 -7.61
C GLY A 100 -19.45 1.15 -7.13
N LYS A 101 -20.58 1.03 -6.44
CA LYS A 101 -21.14 -0.24 -5.97
C LYS A 101 -22.15 -0.86 -6.94
N GLU A 102 -22.74 -0.03 -7.82
CA GLU A 102 -23.83 -0.44 -8.73
C GLU A 102 -23.32 -0.79 -10.13
N VAL A 103 -22.20 -0.19 -10.55
CA VAL A 103 -21.63 -0.43 -11.88
C VAL A 103 -20.59 -1.57 -11.83
N PRO A 104 -20.78 -2.66 -12.60
CA PRO A 104 -19.80 -3.74 -12.68
C PRO A 104 -18.39 -3.21 -13.02
N GLY A 105 -17.38 -3.66 -12.26
CA GLY A 105 -15.98 -3.28 -12.46
C GLY A 105 -15.57 -1.94 -11.84
N MET A 106 -16.51 -1.08 -11.44
CA MET A 106 -16.19 0.19 -10.76
C MET A 106 -15.78 0.01 -9.29
N SER A 107 -16.08 -1.16 -8.71
CA SER A 107 -15.77 -1.49 -7.31
C SER A 107 -14.27 -1.42 -6.98
N LYS A 108 -13.40 -1.60 -7.98
CA LYS A 108 -11.93 -1.51 -7.84
C LYS A 108 -11.45 -0.08 -7.55
N TYR A 109 -12.20 0.92 -8.01
CA TYR A 109 -11.88 2.35 -7.82
C TYR A 109 -12.48 2.94 -6.54
N TYR A 110 -13.22 2.13 -5.78
CA TYR A 110 -13.79 2.49 -4.47
C TYR A 110 -12.84 2.17 -3.30
N SER A 111 -11.70 1.54 -3.57
CA SER A 111 -10.71 1.20 -2.53
C SER A 111 -9.97 2.46 -2.07
N ASN A 112 -10.01 2.75 -0.77
CA ASN A 112 -9.28 3.89 -0.19
C ASN A 112 -7.77 3.67 -0.35
N ILE A 113 -6.98 4.70 -0.62
CA ILE A 113 -5.52 4.56 -0.61
C ILE A 113 -5.05 4.74 0.85
N ILE A 114 -4.26 3.81 1.40
CA ILE A 114 -3.80 3.87 2.80
C ILE A 114 -2.76 5.00 2.98
N VAL A 115 -1.80 5.06 2.07
CA VAL A 115 -0.84 6.17 1.92
C VAL A 115 -0.69 6.45 0.44
N ALA A 116 -0.89 7.70 0.00
CA ALA A 116 -0.67 8.09 -1.37
C ALA A 116 0.73 8.71 -1.51
N GLY A 117 1.59 8.09 -2.33
CA GLY A 117 2.84 8.70 -2.76
C GLY A 117 2.62 9.75 -3.85
N GLU A 118 3.70 10.42 -4.27
CA GLU A 118 3.64 11.47 -5.30
C GLU A 118 2.94 10.99 -6.58
N GLY A 119 1.87 11.69 -6.99
CA GLY A 119 1.14 11.38 -8.22
C GLY A 119 0.34 10.07 -8.19
N THR A 120 0.25 9.37 -7.05
CA THR A 120 -0.60 8.19 -6.91
C THR A 120 -2.04 8.60 -6.67
N ASP A 121 -2.94 8.10 -7.50
CA ASP A 121 -4.37 8.29 -7.37
C ASP A 121 -5.13 7.06 -7.91
N TYR A 122 -6.44 7.21 -8.07
CA TYR A 122 -7.29 6.10 -8.48
C TYR A 122 -7.16 5.70 -9.96
N THR A 123 -6.51 6.52 -10.78
CA THR A 123 -6.26 6.24 -12.19
C THR A 123 -5.05 5.32 -12.40
N ASN A 124 -4.21 5.15 -11.36
CA ASN A 124 -2.97 4.40 -11.43
C ASN A 124 -2.78 3.40 -10.27
N ILE A 125 -3.90 2.81 -9.82
CA ILE A 125 -3.90 1.74 -8.81
C ILE A 125 -3.14 0.49 -9.31
N PRO A 126 -2.64 -0.38 -8.41
CA PRO A 126 -1.83 -1.52 -8.81
C PRO A 126 -2.69 -2.55 -9.54
N ASN A 127 -2.17 -3.06 -10.65
CA ASN A 127 -2.83 -4.05 -11.47
C ASN A 127 -2.03 -5.36 -11.47
N GLU A 128 -2.74 -6.46 -11.23
CA GLU A 128 -2.16 -7.79 -11.17
C GLU A 128 -2.36 -8.49 -12.51
N SER A 129 -1.34 -9.22 -12.95
CA SER A 129 -1.31 -9.85 -14.27
C SER A 129 -2.30 -11.03 -14.37
N SER A 130 -3.28 -10.98 -15.28
CA SER A 130 -4.19 -12.09 -15.54
C SER A 130 -3.74 -12.95 -16.73
N VAL A 131 -2.58 -13.60 -16.61
CA VAL A 131 -1.92 -14.30 -17.72
C VAL A 131 -2.35 -15.77 -17.77
N PRO A 132 -2.71 -16.33 -18.94
CA PRO A 132 -2.92 -17.78 -19.10
C PRO A 132 -1.65 -18.56 -18.75
N ILE A 133 -1.80 -19.73 -18.12
CA ILE A 133 -0.66 -20.54 -17.69
C ILE A 133 0.19 -20.99 -18.88
N GLU A 134 -0.43 -21.21 -20.03
CA GLU A 134 0.26 -21.57 -21.27
C GLU A 134 1.23 -20.48 -21.76
N GLU A 135 0.92 -19.20 -21.48
CA GLU A 135 1.79 -18.06 -21.83
C GLU A 135 2.88 -17.82 -20.77
N VAL A 136 2.61 -18.25 -19.53
CA VAL A 136 3.55 -18.20 -18.40
C VAL A 136 4.69 -19.21 -18.55
N THR A 137 4.39 -20.43 -18.99
CA THR A 137 5.38 -21.50 -19.18
C THR A 137 6.10 -21.43 -20.52
N LYS A 138 5.81 -20.41 -21.34
CA LYS A 138 6.38 -20.29 -22.67
C LYS A 138 7.81 -19.77 -22.59
N GLU A 139 8.75 -20.55 -23.11
CA GLU A 139 10.14 -20.11 -23.30
C GLU A 139 10.20 -18.89 -24.22
N ARG A 140 11.11 -17.97 -23.90
CA ARG A 140 11.30 -16.74 -24.67
C ARG A 140 12.76 -16.49 -24.96
N GLU A 141 12.99 -15.74 -26.03
CA GLU A 141 14.28 -15.11 -26.22
C GLU A 141 14.52 -14.08 -25.12
N VAL A 142 15.69 -14.17 -24.49
CA VAL A 142 16.11 -13.32 -23.39
C VAL A 142 17.26 -12.44 -23.86
N ALA A 143 17.16 -11.14 -23.64
CA ALA A 143 18.26 -10.20 -23.86
C ALA A 143 19.31 -10.33 -22.74
N LYS A 144 20.15 -11.38 -22.81
CA LYS A 144 21.18 -11.69 -21.79
C LYS A 144 22.23 -10.59 -21.65
N ASP A 145 22.48 -9.84 -22.73
CA ASP A 145 23.33 -8.66 -22.74
C ASP A 145 22.79 -7.58 -21.78
N LYS A 146 21.47 -7.37 -21.75
CA LYS A 146 20.82 -6.39 -20.86
C LYS A 146 20.91 -6.77 -19.39
N VAL A 147 20.80 -8.07 -19.09
CA VAL A 147 21.02 -8.59 -17.72
C VAL A 147 22.46 -8.33 -17.30
N THR A 148 23.42 -8.74 -18.13
CA THR A 148 24.85 -8.57 -17.86
C THR A 148 25.27 -7.10 -17.75
N GLU A 149 24.67 -6.23 -18.56
CA GLU A 149 24.90 -4.78 -18.53
C GLU A 149 24.41 -4.17 -17.20
N ALA A 150 23.23 -4.58 -16.73
CA ALA A 150 22.68 -4.11 -15.46
C ALA A 150 23.54 -4.55 -14.27
N ASP A 151 24.00 -5.80 -14.24
CA ASP A 151 24.89 -6.31 -13.19
C ASP A 151 26.22 -5.54 -13.12
N LYS A 152 26.78 -5.17 -14.28
CA LYS A 152 28.02 -4.39 -14.35
C LYS A 152 27.84 -2.95 -13.90
N LYS A 153 26.72 -2.31 -14.26
CA LYS A 153 26.44 -0.92 -13.89
C LYS A 153 26.11 -0.77 -12.41
N ASN A 154 25.47 -1.77 -11.83
CA ASN A 154 25.09 -1.81 -10.43
C ASN A 154 25.76 -3.00 -9.74
N PRO A 155 27.06 -2.94 -9.41
CA PRO A 155 27.70 -4.01 -8.67
C PRO A 155 27.08 -4.15 -7.27
N VAL A 156 26.98 -5.38 -6.76
CA VAL A 156 26.55 -5.64 -5.38
C VAL A 156 27.60 -5.06 -4.44
N GLN A 157 27.16 -4.33 -3.40
CA GLN A 157 28.06 -3.87 -2.35
C GLN A 157 28.30 -5.01 -1.36
N LYS A 158 29.36 -5.80 -1.59
CA LYS A 158 29.76 -6.86 -0.65
C LYS A 158 30.58 -6.27 0.49
N ASN A 159 30.00 -6.15 1.70
CA ASN A 159 30.83 -5.98 2.89
C ASN A 159 31.42 -7.33 3.31
N LYS A 160 32.64 -7.32 3.83
CA LYS A 160 33.38 -8.51 4.29
C LYS A 160 32.83 -9.14 5.59
N ASN A 161 31.70 -8.66 6.09
CA ASN A 161 31.02 -9.29 7.21
C ASN A 161 30.16 -10.40 6.62
N ASP A 162 30.64 -11.64 6.68
CA ASP A 162 29.80 -12.79 6.38
C ASP A 162 28.52 -12.66 7.19
N ALA A 163 27.35 -12.79 6.56
CA ALA A 163 26.07 -12.87 7.26
C ALA A 163 26.13 -14.11 8.19
N LYS A 164 26.54 -13.90 9.43
CA LYS A 164 26.69 -14.93 10.46
C LYS A 164 25.40 -14.96 11.26
N GLY A 165 24.57 -15.96 11.01
CA GLY A 165 23.30 -16.11 11.72
C GLY A 165 22.35 -17.07 11.02
N GLU A 166 21.26 -17.40 11.70
CA GLU A 166 20.16 -18.20 11.16
C GLU A 166 19.29 -17.33 10.24
N LYS A 167 18.76 -17.88 9.14
CA LYS A 167 18.09 -17.10 8.06
C LYS A 167 16.87 -16.35 8.59
N ALA A 168 16.92 -15.01 8.56
CA ALA A 168 15.89 -14.12 9.12
C ALA A 168 14.90 -13.61 8.08
N VAL A 169 15.31 -13.48 6.82
CA VAL A 169 14.48 -12.98 5.71
C VAL A 169 14.22 -14.12 4.73
N TYR A 170 12.97 -14.28 4.29
CA TYR A 170 12.56 -15.24 3.27
C TYR A 170 11.95 -14.51 2.09
N ILE A 171 12.64 -14.52 0.95
CA ILE A 171 12.17 -13.91 -0.29
C ILE A 171 11.55 -14.99 -1.15
N TYR A 172 10.34 -14.75 -1.65
CA TYR A 172 9.64 -15.64 -2.56
C TYR A 172 8.83 -14.83 -3.58
N HIS A 173 8.25 -15.54 -4.55
CA HIS A 173 7.52 -14.93 -5.66
C HIS A 173 6.25 -15.72 -5.94
N THR A 174 5.09 -15.22 -5.52
CA THR A 174 3.81 -15.88 -5.82
C THR A 174 3.61 -15.98 -7.35
N HIS A 175 3.90 -14.92 -8.08
CA HIS A 175 3.86 -14.89 -9.54
C HIS A 175 5.28 -14.94 -10.11
N SER A 176 5.97 -16.06 -9.88
CA SER A 176 7.38 -16.25 -10.23
C SER A 176 7.73 -15.98 -11.71
N TRP A 177 6.74 -15.87 -12.59
CA TRP A 177 6.92 -15.62 -14.03
C TRP A 177 6.91 -14.15 -14.43
N GLU A 178 6.55 -13.24 -13.53
CA GLU A 178 6.44 -11.81 -13.84
C GLU A 178 7.78 -11.28 -14.35
N SER A 179 7.82 -10.78 -15.58
CA SER A 179 9.04 -10.34 -16.26
C SER A 179 8.86 -8.95 -16.87
N PHE A 180 9.83 -8.48 -17.64
CA PHE A 180 9.89 -7.11 -18.14
C PHE A 180 10.13 -7.09 -19.65
N TYR A 181 9.42 -6.24 -20.38
CA TYR A 181 9.60 -6.12 -21.84
C TYR A 181 11.06 -5.81 -22.25
N PRO A 182 11.82 -4.96 -21.53
CA PRO A 182 13.21 -4.66 -21.91
C PRO A 182 14.16 -5.87 -21.91
N VAL A 183 13.81 -6.96 -21.23
CA VAL A 183 14.61 -8.20 -21.21
C VAL A 183 14.02 -9.32 -22.07
N LEU A 184 12.86 -9.09 -22.68
CA LEU A 184 12.13 -10.04 -23.53
C LEU A 184 11.86 -9.45 -24.92
N PRO A 185 12.90 -9.34 -25.78
CA PRO A 185 12.75 -8.75 -27.10
C PRO A 185 11.68 -9.49 -27.92
N GLY A 186 10.77 -8.72 -28.54
CA GLY A 186 9.70 -9.26 -29.40
C GLY A 186 8.57 -9.99 -28.65
N ALA A 187 8.62 -10.07 -27.32
CA ALA A 187 7.56 -10.70 -26.54
C ALA A 187 6.28 -9.85 -26.53
N LYS A 188 5.13 -10.52 -26.68
CA LYS A 188 3.81 -9.88 -26.55
C LYS A 188 3.32 -9.81 -25.10
N SER A 189 3.81 -10.72 -24.26
CA SER A 189 3.52 -10.77 -22.82
C SER A 189 4.82 -10.62 -22.03
N PRO A 190 4.83 -9.81 -20.95
CA PRO A 190 5.98 -9.62 -20.08
C PRO A 190 6.03 -10.73 -19.01
N SER A 191 6.01 -11.99 -19.45
CA SER A 191 6.07 -13.17 -18.58
C SER A 191 7.13 -14.13 -19.09
N SER A 192 8.00 -14.67 -18.23
CA SER A 192 9.00 -15.67 -18.63
C SER A 192 9.34 -16.60 -17.45
N PRO A 193 9.49 -17.91 -17.70
CA PRO A 193 9.98 -18.83 -16.68
C PRO A 193 11.47 -18.63 -16.37
N ASP A 194 12.24 -18.05 -17.30
CA ASP A 194 13.71 -17.99 -17.24
C ASP A 194 14.23 -16.69 -16.61
N VAL A 195 13.64 -15.55 -16.99
CA VAL A 195 14.05 -14.22 -16.54
C VAL A 195 12.83 -13.46 -16.05
N ASN A 196 12.76 -13.19 -14.75
CA ASN A 196 11.57 -12.69 -14.08
C ASN A 196 11.94 -11.99 -12.75
N VAL A 197 10.94 -11.67 -11.94
CA VAL A 197 11.06 -11.04 -10.60
C VAL A 197 12.03 -11.76 -9.66
N SER A 198 12.37 -13.03 -9.88
CA SER A 198 13.43 -13.70 -9.11
C SER A 198 14.81 -13.05 -9.27
N LEU A 199 15.05 -12.30 -10.35
CA LEU A 199 16.26 -11.46 -10.47
C LEU A 199 16.29 -10.34 -9.42
N LEU A 200 15.13 -9.77 -9.10
CA LEU A 200 15.01 -8.75 -8.05
C LEU A 200 15.18 -9.37 -6.67
N GLY A 201 14.63 -10.57 -6.47
CA GLY A 201 14.82 -11.35 -5.25
C GLY A 201 16.30 -11.71 -5.01
N GLU A 202 17.03 -12.10 -6.05
CA GLU A 202 18.46 -12.39 -5.93
C GLU A 202 19.24 -11.12 -5.59
N ARG A 203 18.95 -10.00 -6.27
CA ARG A 203 19.60 -8.73 -5.98
C ARG A 203 19.35 -8.28 -4.53
N LEU A 204 18.12 -8.39 -4.05
CA LEU A 204 17.76 -8.03 -2.67
C LEU A 204 18.49 -8.94 -1.67
N LYS A 205 18.53 -10.26 -1.93
CA LYS A 205 19.31 -11.20 -1.12
C LYS A 205 20.77 -10.79 -1.03
N GLU A 206 21.42 -10.55 -2.17
CA GLU A 206 22.85 -10.22 -2.22
C GLU A 206 23.16 -8.92 -1.47
N GLN A 207 22.29 -7.91 -1.59
CA GLN A 207 22.45 -6.64 -0.88
C GLN A 207 22.20 -6.76 0.63
N LEU A 208 21.18 -7.52 1.04
CA LEU A 208 20.90 -7.76 2.46
C LEU A 208 22.00 -8.59 3.12
N GLU A 209 22.49 -9.65 2.46
CA GLU A 209 23.62 -10.44 2.95
C GLU A 209 24.90 -9.58 3.02
N GLY A 210 25.07 -8.64 2.08
CA GLY A 210 26.11 -7.61 2.14
C GLY A 210 25.98 -6.62 3.31
N GLN A 211 24.80 -6.52 3.92
CA GLN A 211 24.56 -5.77 5.16
C GLN A 211 24.53 -6.66 6.41
N GLY A 212 24.91 -7.94 6.29
CA GLY A 212 24.95 -8.90 7.38
C GLY A 212 23.60 -9.53 7.73
N ILE A 213 22.55 -9.29 6.94
CA ILE A 213 21.21 -9.82 7.17
C ILE A 213 21.07 -11.15 6.39
N PRO A 214 20.91 -12.30 7.07
CA PRO A 214 20.89 -13.60 6.41
C PRO A 214 19.56 -13.86 5.69
N VAL A 215 19.63 -14.18 4.39
CA VAL A 215 18.44 -14.35 3.53
C VAL A 215 18.32 -15.77 2.97
N LEU A 216 17.09 -16.29 2.94
CA LEU A 216 16.69 -17.46 2.15
C LEU A 216 15.88 -16.97 0.95
N HIS A 217 16.29 -17.34 -0.27
CA HIS A 217 15.60 -16.94 -1.50
C HIS A 217 15.03 -18.17 -2.21
N ASP A 218 13.71 -18.22 -2.31
CA ASP A 218 12.96 -19.28 -2.96
C ASP A 218 12.66 -18.92 -4.42
N LYS A 219 13.23 -19.71 -5.34
CA LYS A 219 13.06 -19.57 -6.79
C LYS A 219 12.13 -20.62 -7.39
N THR A 220 11.24 -21.20 -6.59
CA THR A 220 10.26 -22.20 -7.07
C THR A 220 9.53 -21.66 -8.30
N ASN A 221 9.57 -22.40 -9.40
CA ASN A 221 8.84 -22.05 -10.62
C ASN A 221 7.34 -22.33 -10.42
N MET A 222 6.61 -21.29 -10.00
CA MET A 222 5.18 -21.37 -9.76
C MET A 222 4.40 -21.60 -11.05
N GLY A 223 4.89 -21.11 -12.19
CA GLY A 223 4.29 -21.32 -13.51
C GLY A 223 4.19 -22.81 -13.86
N ASP A 224 5.31 -23.52 -13.78
CA ASP A 224 5.38 -24.96 -14.05
C ASP A 224 4.55 -25.76 -13.05
N LEU A 225 4.58 -25.35 -11.78
CA LEU A 225 3.79 -25.97 -10.73
C LEU A 225 2.29 -25.89 -11.03
N LEU A 226 1.81 -24.70 -11.41
CA LEU A 226 0.41 -24.49 -11.75
C LEU A 226 0.03 -25.26 -13.02
N ALA A 227 0.91 -25.29 -14.03
CA ALA A 227 0.71 -26.06 -15.25
C ALA A 227 0.55 -27.56 -14.97
N ASN A 228 1.45 -28.12 -14.16
CA ASN A 228 1.40 -29.53 -13.75
C ASN A 228 0.11 -29.88 -12.99
N LYS A 229 -0.41 -28.95 -12.19
CA LYS A 229 -1.67 -29.11 -11.46
C LYS A 229 -2.92 -28.73 -12.27
N LYS A 230 -2.76 -28.24 -13.51
CA LYS A 230 -3.83 -27.66 -14.34
C LYS A 230 -4.59 -26.53 -13.62
N TRP A 231 -3.88 -25.77 -12.79
CA TRP A 231 -4.41 -24.63 -12.07
C TRP A 231 -4.37 -23.37 -12.92
N LYS A 232 -5.01 -22.30 -12.45
CA LYS A 232 -5.03 -20.98 -13.08
C LYS A 232 -4.14 -20.01 -12.29
N TRP A 233 -3.79 -18.88 -12.92
CA TRP A 233 -2.90 -17.87 -12.34
C TRP A 233 -3.33 -17.40 -10.94
N TYR A 234 -4.63 -17.21 -10.70
CA TYR A 234 -5.14 -16.75 -9.40
C TYR A 234 -4.98 -17.79 -8.28
N GLN A 235 -4.72 -19.05 -8.62
CA GLN A 235 -4.43 -20.12 -7.65
C GLN A 235 -2.96 -20.15 -7.23
N ALA A 236 -2.11 -19.26 -7.79
CA ALA A 236 -0.73 -19.09 -7.36
C ALA A 236 -0.63 -18.80 -5.87
N TYR A 237 -1.49 -17.93 -5.33
CA TYR A 237 -1.53 -17.67 -3.88
C TYR A 237 -1.87 -18.92 -3.05
N THR A 238 -2.71 -19.82 -3.56
CA THR A 238 -2.99 -21.09 -2.87
C THR A 238 -1.75 -21.98 -2.84
N ALA A 239 -0.97 -22.00 -3.92
CA ALA A 239 0.28 -22.73 -3.96
C ALA A 239 1.33 -22.08 -3.06
N SER A 240 1.64 -20.79 -3.27
CA SER A 240 2.65 -20.05 -2.51
C SER A 240 2.38 -20.07 -1.01
N HIS A 241 1.12 -19.94 -0.57
CA HIS A 241 0.76 -20.03 0.85
C HIS A 241 1.24 -21.33 1.49
N GLY A 242 1.09 -22.45 0.78
CA GLY A 242 1.59 -23.76 1.21
C GLY A 242 3.11 -23.79 1.36
N TYR A 243 3.85 -23.27 0.37
CA TYR A 243 5.31 -23.22 0.37
C TYR A 243 5.87 -22.29 1.45
N VAL A 244 5.31 -21.09 1.58
CA VAL A 244 5.71 -20.12 2.62
C VAL A 244 5.45 -20.73 3.99
N LYS A 245 4.29 -21.36 4.20
CA LYS A 245 3.96 -22.03 5.46
C LYS A 245 4.92 -23.17 5.78
N GLU A 246 5.32 -23.96 4.77
CA GLU A 246 6.31 -25.02 4.93
C GLU A 246 7.69 -24.45 5.28
N ALA A 247 8.15 -23.41 4.59
CA ALA A 247 9.42 -22.75 4.86
C ALA A 247 9.47 -22.19 6.30
N LEU A 248 8.40 -21.53 6.75
CA LEU A 248 8.27 -21.03 8.12
C LEU A 248 8.23 -22.15 9.17
N ALA A 249 7.67 -23.31 8.84
CA ALA A 249 7.67 -24.46 9.73
C ALA A 249 9.02 -25.18 9.81
N GLN A 250 9.79 -25.16 8.72
CA GLN A 250 11.13 -25.77 8.64
C GLN A 250 12.21 -24.89 9.28
N ASN A 251 12.00 -23.57 9.32
CA ASN A 251 12.92 -22.63 9.92
C ASN A 251 12.16 -21.55 10.72
N ASP A 252 12.07 -21.77 12.03
CA ASP A 252 11.40 -20.88 12.98
C ASP A 252 12.11 -19.52 13.17
N LYS A 253 13.30 -19.36 12.57
CA LYS A 253 14.09 -18.12 12.58
C LYS A 253 13.72 -17.18 11.45
N ILE A 254 12.94 -17.63 10.47
CA ILE A 254 12.41 -16.73 9.43
C ILE A 254 11.42 -15.77 10.08
N MET A 255 11.80 -14.50 10.12
CA MET A 255 10.98 -13.42 10.67
C MET A 255 10.26 -12.64 9.58
N PHE A 256 10.88 -12.45 8.40
CA PHE A 256 10.40 -11.53 7.36
C PHE A 256 10.15 -12.25 6.02
N PRO A 257 8.94 -12.77 5.77
CA PRO A 257 8.54 -13.19 4.43
C PRO A 257 8.29 -11.98 3.52
N ILE A 258 8.92 -11.96 2.34
CA ILE A 258 8.79 -10.87 1.36
C ILE A 258 8.39 -11.47 0.02
N ASP A 259 7.19 -11.13 -0.43
CA ASP A 259 6.68 -11.45 -1.77
C ASP A 259 7.00 -10.30 -2.72
N ILE A 260 7.88 -10.54 -3.70
CA ILE A 260 8.27 -9.51 -4.67
C ILE A 260 7.53 -9.74 -5.98
N HIS A 261 6.85 -8.68 -6.42
CA HIS A 261 6.03 -8.64 -7.62
C HIS A 261 6.40 -7.49 -8.56
N ARG A 262 5.77 -7.49 -9.74
CA ARG A 262 5.79 -6.41 -10.72
C ARG A 262 4.36 -5.96 -11.07
N ASP A 263 4.09 -4.66 -10.95
CA ASP A 263 2.81 -4.06 -11.35
C ASP A 263 2.65 -4.04 -12.89
N ASP A 264 1.45 -4.28 -13.42
CA ASP A 264 1.14 -4.18 -14.86
C ASP A 264 1.08 -2.75 -15.42
N GLN A 265 1.31 -1.74 -14.58
CA GLN A 265 1.38 -0.35 -15.00
C GLN A 265 2.56 -0.05 -15.95
N ARG A 266 2.38 1.00 -16.77
CA ARG A 266 3.35 1.43 -17.78
C ARG A 266 4.40 2.37 -17.20
N LYS A 267 5.51 2.53 -17.94
CA LYS A 267 6.71 3.28 -17.51
C LYS A 267 6.45 4.66 -16.91
N ASN A 268 5.48 5.40 -17.45
CA ASN A 268 5.14 6.76 -17.01
C ASN A 268 4.59 6.81 -15.58
N VAL A 269 3.99 5.72 -15.09
CA VAL A 269 3.51 5.58 -13.72
C VAL A 269 4.59 4.99 -12.82
N THR A 270 5.39 4.07 -13.36
CA THR A 270 6.28 3.21 -12.57
C THR A 270 7.74 3.65 -12.56
N THR A 271 8.06 4.84 -13.07
CA THR A 271 9.44 5.36 -13.11
C THR A 271 9.53 6.73 -12.49
N LYS A 272 10.60 6.97 -11.72
CA LYS A 272 10.95 8.28 -11.17
C LYS A 272 12.43 8.56 -11.42
N VAL A 273 12.76 9.80 -11.78
CA VAL A 273 14.15 10.27 -11.79
C VAL A 273 14.40 11.01 -10.49
N ILE A 274 15.42 10.59 -9.76
CA ILE A 274 15.87 11.21 -8.50
C ILE A 274 17.36 11.48 -8.65
N ASN A 275 17.76 12.75 -8.47
CA ASN A 275 19.16 13.18 -8.58
C ASN A 275 19.86 12.73 -9.88
N GLY A 276 19.13 12.77 -11.00
CA GLY A 276 19.66 12.38 -12.32
C GLY A 276 19.73 10.88 -12.57
N LYS A 277 19.32 10.03 -11.62
CA LYS A 277 19.29 8.57 -11.75
C LYS A 277 17.84 8.09 -11.84
N SER A 278 17.57 7.14 -12.73
CA SER A 278 16.23 6.57 -12.94
C SER A 278 15.99 5.36 -12.03
N TYR A 279 14.80 5.31 -11.43
CA TYR A 279 14.37 4.30 -10.49
C TYR A 279 13.00 3.76 -10.89
N ALA A 280 12.80 2.46 -10.71
CA ALA A 280 11.48 1.85 -10.70
C ALA A 280 10.75 2.21 -9.41
N ARG A 281 9.48 2.62 -9.47
CA ARG A 281 8.73 3.02 -8.27
C ARG A 281 8.20 1.81 -7.52
N LEU A 282 8.19 1.91 -6.19
CA LEU A 282 7.69 0.86 -5.29
C LEU A 282 6.20 1.05 -5.00
N TYR A 283 5.45 -0.03 -4.81
CA TYR A 283 4.10 0.03 -4.26
C TYR A 283 3.89 -1.09 -3.23
N PHE A 284 3.53 -0.74 -2.00
CA PHE A 284 3.25 -1.72 -0.95
C PHE A 284 1.77 -2.12 -0.97
N ILE A 285 1.50 -3.43 -0.90
CA ILE A 285 0.14 -3.96 -0.90
C ILE A 285 -0.21 -4.50 0.48
N ILE A 286 -1.39 -4.15 0.99
CA ILE A 286 -1.95 -4.69 2.24
C ILE A 286 -3.24 -5.47 1.95
N GLY A 287 -3.25 -6.73 2.35
CA GLY A 287 -4.43 -7.61 2.27
C GLY A 287 -5.47 -7.23 3.31
N MET A 288 -6.63 -6.76 2.87
CA MET A 288 -7.65 -6.24 3.79
C MET A 288 -8.44 -7.32 4.52
N GLU A 289 -8.38 -8.57 4.05
CA GLU A 289 -8.99 -9.72 4.71
C GLU A 289 -8.05 -10.39 5.72
N ASN A 290 -6.80 -9.95 5.80
CA ASN A 290 -5.89 -10.39 6.86
C ASN A 290 -6.28 -9.72 8.18
N ALA A 291 -6.73 -10.50 9.16
CA ALA A 291 -7.06 -10.00 10.49
C ALA A 291 -5.84 -9.35 11.19
N GLY A 292 -4.62 -9.83 10.90
CA GLY A 292 -3.36 -9.32 11.42
C GLY A 292 -2.76 -8.14 10.65
N ARG A 293 -3.47 -7.61 9.63
CA ARG A 293 -2.95 -6.59 8.70
C ARG A 293 -2.33 -5.35 9.35
N SER A 294 -2.73 -5.00 10.57
CA SER A 294 -2.19 -3.84 11.27
C SER A 294 -0.69 -3.97 11.55
N ASP A 295 -0.19 -5.19 11.75
CA ASP A 295 1.25 -5.40 11.95
C ASP A 295 2.01 -5.34 10.61
N ASN A 296 1.46 -5.94 9.55
CA ASN A 296 2.01 -5.83 8.20
C ASN A 296 2.01 -4.37 7.69
N GLU A 297 0.99 -3.59 8.04
CA GLU A 297 0.89 -2.17 7.69
C GLU A 297 1.96 -1.34 8.42
N LYS A 298 2.34 -1.68 9.67
CA LYS A 298 3.36 -0.94 10.42
C LYS A 298 4.72 -1.01 9.72
N ILE A 299 5.15 -2.19 9.30
CA ILE A 299 6.43 -2.35 8.59
C ILE A 299 6.39 -1.64 7.23
N ALA A 300 5.31 -1.78 6.47
CA ALA A 300 5.14 -1.07 5.19
C ALA A 300 5.18 0.46 5.38
N ARG A 301 4.57 0.99 6.44
CA ARG A 301 4.63 2.42 6.78
C ARG A 301 6.04 2.86 7.15
N ALA A 302 6.77 2.09 7.96
CA ALA A 302 8.12 2.45 8.37
C ALA A 302 9.06 2.55 7.16
N ILE A 303 9.02 1.56 6.27
CA ILE A 303 9.80 1.57 5.03
C ILE A 303 9.34 2.71 4.12
N ASN A 304 8.03 2.89 3.93
CA ASN A 304 7.49 3.98 3.11
C ASN A 304 7.93 5.36 3.61
N SER A 305 7.88 5.62 4.92
CA SER A 305 8.32 6.89 5.49
C SER A 305 9.80 7.15 5.24
N TYR A 306 10.65 6.13 5.42
CA TYR A 306 12.06 6.25 5.09
C TYR A 306 12.28 6.62 3.61
N LEU A 307 11.54 5.97 2.71
CA LEU A 307 11.62 6.26 1.27
C LEU A 307 11.12 7.67 0.95
N ASP A 308 10.07 8.15 1.61
CA ASP A 308 9.54 9.49 1.37
C ASP A 308 10.53 10.58 1.84
N GLU A 309 11.20 10.35 2.97
CA GLU A 309 12.20 11.26 3.54
C GLU A 309 13.50 11.32 2.73
N ASN A 310 13.98 10.16 2.25
CA ASN A 310 15.32 10.06 1.64
C ASN A 310 15.29 9.98 0.10
N TYR A 311 14.18 9.51 -0.48
CA TYR A 311 14.00 9.26 -1.91
C TYR A 311 12.59 9.67 -2.36
N TYR A 312 12.22 10.93 -2.09
CA TYR A 312 10.88 11.46 -2.36
C TYR A 312 10.35 11.09 -3.75
N GLY A 313 9.14 10.54 -3.78
CA GLY A 313 8.48 10.07 -5.00
C GLY A 313 8.86 8.65 -5.45
N LEU A 314 9.86 7.99 -4.85
CA LEU A 314 10.21 6.60 -5.18
C LEU A 314 9.07 5.63 -4.80
N SER A 315 8.45 5.84 -3.65
CA SER A 315 7.25 5.09 -3.26
C SER A 315 6.00 5.70 -3.90
N ARG A 316 5.13 4.84 -4.43
CA ARG A 316 3.74 5.17 -4.80
C ARG A 316 2.82 5.11 -3.58
N GLY A 317 3.31 4.66 -2.43
CA GLY A 317 2.56 4.60 -1.18
C GLY A 317 2.15 3.19 -0.81
N ILE A 318 1.02 3.07 -0.10
CA ILE A 318 0.48 1.82 0.43
C ILE A 318 -0.96 1.66 -0.06
N PHE A 319 -1.24 0.56 -0.74
CA PHE A 319 -2.54 0.26 -1.31
C PHE A 319 -3.22 -0.92 -0.62
N PRO A 320 -4.49 -0.78 -0.21
CA PRO A 320 -5.26 -1.91 0.27
C PRO A 320 -5.87 -2.70 -0.89
N LYS A 321 -5.73 -4.01 -0.83
CA LYS A 321 -6.40 -4.93 -1.75
C LYS A 321 -7.42 -5.78 -1.00
N TYR A 322 -8.66 -5.69 -1.45
CA TYR A 322 -9.80 -6.45 -0.92
C TYR A 322 -10.04 -7.73 -1.73
N LYS A 323 -10.79 -8.68 -1.17
CA LYS A 323 -11.13 -9.95 -1.86
C LYS A 323 -11.84 -9.76 -3.20
N LYS A 324 -12.62 -8.69 -3.33
CA LYS A 324 -13.32 -8.33 -4.58
C LYS A 324 -12.39 -7.85 -5.69
N ASP A 325 -11.18 -7.41 -5.34
CA ASP A 325 -10.23 -6.77 -6.26
C ASP A 325 -8.96 -7.62 -6.48
N GLY A 326 -8.85 -8.79 -5.83
CA GLY A 326 -7.72 -9.71 -5.89
C GLY A 326 -7.77 -10.77 -4.79
N ASN A 327 -6.62 -11.25 -4.32
CA ASN A 327 -6.57 -12.31 -3.30
C ASN A 327 -7.18 -11.89 -1.95
N GLY A 328 -6.89 -10.67 -1.50
CA GLY A 328 -7.38 -10.08 -0.25
C GLY A 328 -6.53 -10.39 1.00
N VAL A 329 -5.64 -11.39 0.97
CA VAL A 329 -4.79 -11.80 2.10
C VAL A 329 -3.30 -11.74 1.75
N TYR A 330 -2.92 -12.19 0.55
CA TYR A 330 -1.56 -12.10 0.00
C TYR A 330 -0.48 -12.76 0.87
N ASN A 331 -0.80 -13.92 1.46
CA ASN A 331 0.04 -14.67 2.41
C ASN A 331 0.46 -13.88 3.67
N GLN A 332 -0.10 -12.69 3.88
CA GLN A 332 0.24 -11.82 5.02
C GLN A 332 -0.29 -12.36 6.35
N ASP A 333 -1.21 -13.33 6.30
CA ASP A 333 -1.70 -14.06 7.47
C ASP A 333 -0.65 -15.01 8.07
N LEU A 334 0.39 -15.38 7.32
CA LEU A 334 1.43 -16.32 7.76
C LEU A 334 2.47 -15.70 8.69
N SER A 335 2.66 -14.38 8.64
CA SER A 335 3.56 -13.67 9.54
C SER A 335 3.12 -12.22 9.72
N LYS A 336 3.25 -11.71 10.94
CA LYS A 336 3.03 -10.28 11.27
C LYS A 336 3.96 -9.33 10.51
N ASN A 337 5.08 -9.85 10.03
CA ASN A 337 6.11 -9.12 9.32
C ASN A 337 6.11 -9.42 7.81
N ALA A 338 5.13 -10.19 7.30
CA ALA A 338 5.03 -10.50 5.89
C ALA A 338 4.74 -9.23 5.06
N MET A 339 5.39 -9.10 3.91
CA MET A 339 5.22 -7.95 3.01
C MET A 339 4.96 -8.42 1.58
N LEU A 340 4.16 -7.64 0.86
CA LEU A 340 4.06 -7.73 -0.60
C LEU A 340 4.49 -6.39 -1.19
N ILE A 341 5.45 -6.45 -2.10
CA ILE A 341 6.08 -5.27 -2.69
C ILE A 341 6.05 -5.38 -4.21
N GLU A 342 5.37 -4.45 -4.86
CA GLU A 342 5.43 -4.23 -6.30
C GLU A 342 6.65 -3.38 -6.64
N VAL A 343 7.50 -3.85 -7.56
CA VAL A 343 8.71 -3.14 -7.98
C VAL A 343 8.63 -2.78 -9.46
N GLY A 344 8.34 -1.51 -9.74
CA GLY A 344 8.21 -1.01 -11.11
C GLY A 344 6.99 -1.56 -11.84
N GLY A 345 7.10 -1.64 -13.17
CA GLY A 345 6.12 -2.27 -14.03
C GLY A 345 6.70 -2.81 -15.34
N VAL A 346 5.82 -3.20 -16.27
CA VAL A 346 6.16 -3.99 -17.47
C VAL A 346 7.31 -3.43 -18.32
N ASP A 347 7.49 -2.12 -18.33
CA ASP A 347 8.44 -1.41 -19.21
C ASP A 347 9.75 -1.02 -18.51
N ASN A 348 9.91 -1.32 -17.21
CA ASN A 348 11.11 -0.93 -16.47
C ASN A 348 12.33 -1.76 -16.87
N THR A 349 13.48 -1.08 -16.93
CA THR A 349 14.76 -1.72 -17.22
C THR A 349 15.35 -2.35 -15.96
N LEU A 350 16.20 -3.38 -16.09
CA LEU A 350 16.89 -3.96 -14.94
C LEU A 350 17.76 -2.95 -14.18
N GLU A 351 18.34 -1.97 -14.87
CA GLU A 351 19.07 -0.88 -14.22
C GLU A 351 18.17 -0.08 -13.27
N GLU A 352 17.00 0.36 -13.74
CA GLU A 352 15.99 1.06 -12.92
C GLU A 352 15.50 0.21 -11.74
N LEU A 353 15.30 -1.09 -11.96
CA LEU A 353 14.83 -2.03 -10.95
C LEU A 353 15.89 -2.29 -9.87
N TYR A 354 17.13 -2.54 -10.27
CA TYR A 354 18.25 -2.75 -9.33
C TYR A 354 18.58 -1.49 -8.54
N ASN A 355 18.50 -0.31 -9.17
CA ASN A 355 18.62 0.96 -8.45
C ASN A 355 17.61 1.06 -7.31
N THR A 356 16.37 0.61 -7.55
CA THR A 356 15.31 0.60 -6.54
C THR A 356 15.50 -0.48 -5.49
N ILE A 357 15.92 -1.69 -5.87
CA ILE A 357 16.18 -2.77 -4.90
C ILE A 357 17.31 -2.38 -3.93
N ASP A 358 18.34 -1.70 -4.42
CA ASP A 358 19.43 -1.21 -3.58
C ASP A 358 18.91 -0.21 -2.52
N VAL A 359 18.03 0.71 -2.91
CA VAL A 359 17.37 1.66 -2.00
C VAL A 359 16.38 0.96 -1.05
N LEU A 360 15.64 -0.04 -1.54
CA LEU A 360 14.76 -0.85 -0.70
C LEU A 360 15.55 -1.61 0.36
N THR A 361 16.74 -2.10 0.02
CA THR A 361 17.65 -2.77 0.97
C THR A 361 18.09 -1.79 2.05
N GLU A 362 18.47 -0.56 1.69
CA GLU A 362 18.82 0.49 2.65
C GLU A 362 17.67 0.74 3.66
N ALA A 363 16.46 0.96 3.14
CA ALA A 363 15.27 1.22 3.95
C ALA A 363 14.91 0.03 4.87
N PHE A 364 14.91 -1.19 4.30
CA PHE A 364 14.59 -2.40 5.04
C PHE A 364 15.64 -2.72 6.12
N SER A 365 16.92 -2.58 5.80
CA SER A 365 18.01 -2.90 6.74
C SER A 365 18.00 -1.95 7.92
N LYS A 366 17.70 -0.66 7.70
CA LYS A 366 17.47 0.28 8.79
C LYS A 366 16.35 -0.21 9.72
N TYR A 367 15.20 -0.58 9.15
CA TYR A 367 14.08 -1.11 9.93
C TYR A 367 14.46 -2.39 10.70
N TYR A 368 15.15 -3.32 10.04
CA TYR A 368 15.60 -4.58 10.62
C TYR A 368 16.47 -4.36 11.87
N TRP A 369 17.53 -3.56 11.76
CA TRP A 369 18.45 -3.30 12.87
C TRP A 369 17.84 -2.44 13.98
N ASP A 370 16.91 -1.54 13.64
CA ASP A 370 16.15 -0.80 14.65
C ASP A 370 15.18 -1.72 15.41
N ALA A 371 14.61 -2.73 14.75
CA ALA A 371 13.74 -3.73 15.38
C ALA A 371 14.52 -4.73 16.26
N GLU A 372 15.70 -5.18 15.85
CA GLU A 372 16.54 -6.06 16.68
C GLU A 372 16.96 -5.40 18.00
N LYS A 373 17.40 -4.14 17.97
CA LYS A 373 17.79 -3.39 19.17
C LYS A 373 16.69 -3.23 20.21
N VAL A 374 15.42 -3.33 19.82
CA VAL A 374 14.26 -3.22 20.72
C VAL A 374 13.92 -4.58 21.36
N ASN A 375 14.37 -5.69 20.77
CA ASN A 375 14.12 -7.04 21.24
C ASN A 375 15.27 -7.61 22.11
N GLU A 376 16.44 -6.97 22.11
CA GLU A 376 17.51 -7.15 23.11
C GLU A 376 17.18 -6.39 24.41
#